data_AF-A0A3D3V1Z9-F1
#
_entry.id   AF-A0A3D3V1Z9-F1
#
_cell.length_a   1.000
_cell.length_b   1.000
_cell.length_c   1.000
_cell.angle_alpha   90.00
_cell.angle_beta   90.00
_cell.angle_gamma   90.00
#
_symmetry.space_group_name_H-M   'P 1'
#
loop_
_entity.id
_entity.type
_entity.pdbx_description
1 polymer ?
#
loop_
_entity_poly.entity_id
_entity_poly.type
_entity_poly.pdbx_seq_one_letter_code
_entity_poly.pdbx_strand_id
1 'polypeptide(L)'
;MSAFLTVATSVALVLSGGGARGAYQIGVWKALRELNIDIVAVYGTSVGAINGALIAYGDYDFAEKAWLEVEFEDVMNVPEEMKKLLSGGIFELNIFKALEAAKNLIESGGIDITPLREKMKALLPEEKIRNSKVHYGLVTYSISDLKPYMLYIEEIPEGMLADYILSSANFPLFKREEIAGKLFIDGGIYSNVPVRMAVERGWENILVVDIGTIGLADILDYLRIFRERTRIGYIRPREHFGNVLNFDREVIRKYFVEGYLDTLAYFGKLYGEQYYLSSEEDVLKQLYAKLDAKERDIAGFLLGLKLPSELSAEQQYESFILPRLRLETLSFFDEPKKVPIKLLESLAKVLNVDRLKIYTPLELLEAIVHSTEPENLLSKVAIQIRYRKLLDFVIFVYKNAIRKM
;
A
#
# COMPACT_ATOMS: atom_id res chain seq x y z
N MET A 1 17.63 -8.71 -2.82
CA MET A 1 16.41 -9.21 -3.48
C MET A 1 15.85 -10.32 -2.62
N SER A 2 14.56 -10.25 -2.24
CA SER A 2 13.87 -11.48 -1.86
C SER A 2 13.87 -12.37 -3.10
N ALA A 3 14.43 -13.58 -3.02
CA ALA A 3 14.52 -14.55 -4.13
C ALA A 3 13.14 -15.09 -4.58
N PHE A 4 12.07 -14.35 -4.26
CA PHE A 4 10.71 -14.84 -4.16
C PHE A 4 10.06 -15.11 -5.50
N LEU A 5 10.20 -14.18 -6.44
CA LEU A 5 9.29 -14.09 -7.58
C LEU A 5 9.93 -13.60 -8.88
N THR A 6 11.25 -13.46 -8.95
CA THR A 6 11.92 -13.22 -10.25
C THR A 6 11.75 -14.36 -11.26
N VAL A 7 11.07 -15.46 -10.89
CA VAL A 7 10.88 -16.66 -11.70
C VAL A 7 9.41 -17.13 -11.79
N ALA A 8 8.49 -16.59 -10.99
CA ALA A 8 7.11 -17.08 -11.01
C ALA A 8 6.28 -16.35 -12.06
N THR A 9 5.76 -17.11 -13.03
CA THR A 9 4.82 -16.62 -14.05
C THR A 9 3.38 -16.62 -13.55
N SER A 10 3.11 -17.20 -12.38
CA SER A 10 1.77 -17.27 -11.80
C SER A 10 1.78 -17.25 -10.27
N VAL A 11 0.73 -16.68 -9.68
CA VAL A 11 0.56 -16.54 -8.22
C VAL A 11 -0.87 -16.85 -7.77
N ALA A 12 -1.01 -17.39 -6.57
CA ALA A 12 -2.26 -17.37 -5.81
C ALA A 12 -2.30 -16.08 -4.98
N LEU A 13 -3.32 -15.24 -5.18
CA LEU A 13 -3.51 -14.02 -4.42
C LEU A 13 -4.28 -14.29 -3.13
N VAL A 14 -3.84 -13.66 -2.07
CA VAL A 14 -4.56 -13.61 -0.79
C VAL A 14 -4.84 -12.15 -0.49
N LEU A 15 -6.10 -11.76 -0.48
CA LEU A 15 -6.54 -10.37 -0.37
C LEU A 15 -7.15 -10.12 1.00
N SER A 16 -6.53 -9.24 1.78
CA SER A 16 -7.03 -8.94 3.11
C SER A 16 -8.32 -8.10 3.09
N GLY A 17 -9.01 -8.06 4.23
CA GLY A 17 -10.00 -7.02 4.50
C GLY A 17 -9.35 -5.65 4.74
N GLY A 18 -10.16 -4.58 4.61
CA GLY A 18 -9.68 -3.19 4.72
C GLY A 18 -10.64 -2.10 4.24
N GLY A 19 -11.89 -2.44 3.88
CA GLY A 19 -12.90 -1.47 3.43
C GLY A 19 -12.48 -0.67 2.20
N ALA A 20 -12.64 0.66 2.23
CA ALA A 20 -12.30 1.57 1.12
C ALA A 20 -10.85 1.48 0.63
N ARG A 21 -9.94 0.91 1.41
CA ARG A 21 -8.54 0.64 1.02
C ARG A 21 -8.42 -0.43 -0.07
N GLY A 22 -9.51 -1.13 -0.40
CA GLY A 22 -9.56 -2.15 -1.45
C GLY A 22 -9.09 -1.68 -2.83
N ALA A 23 -9.15 -0.38 -3.11
CA ALA A 23 -8.58 0.20 -4.34
C ALA A 23 -7.10 -0.15 -4.55
N TYR A 24 -6.34 -0.30 -3.46
CA TYR A 24 -4.95 -0.76 -3.49
C TYR A 24 -4.80 -2.14 -4.15
N GLN A 25 -5.71 -3.08 -3.86
CA GLN A 25 -5.68 -4.43 -4.43
C GLN A 25 -5.91 -4.42 -5.94
N ILE A 26 -6.71 -3.47 -6.45
CA ILE A 26 -6.88 -3.29 -7.90
C ILE A 26 -5.62 -2.70 -8.54
N GLY A 27 -4.94 -1.77 -7.85
CA GLY A 27 -3.61 -1.30 -8.25
C GLY A 27 -2.59 -2.43 -8.35
N VAL A 28 -2.61 -3.37 -7.39
CA VAL A 28 -1.79 -4.59 -7.46
C VAL A 28 -2.15 -5.42 -8.69
N TRP A 29 -3.44 -5.66 -8.94
CA TRP A 29 -3.89 -6.42 -10.11
C TRP A 29 -3.40 -5.77 -11.42
N LYS A 30 -3.46 -4.44 -11.53
CA LYS A 30 -2.93 -3.70 -12.68
C LYS A 30 -1.46 -4.03 -12.94
N ALA A 31 -0.62 -3.90 -11.91
CA ALA A 31 0.81 -4.15 -12.04
C ALA A 31 1.11 -5.62 -12.38
N LEU A 32 0.40 -6.59 -11.80
CA LEU A 32 0.56 -8.00 -12.14
C LEU A 32 0.24 -8.27 -13.62
N ARG A 33 -0.82 -7.64 -14.16
CA ARG A 33 -1.16 -7.75 -15.59
C ARG A 33 -0.06 -7.18 -16.48
N GLU A 34 0.46 -5.98 -16.18
CA GLU A 34 1.55 -5.37 -16.94
C GLU A 34 2.87 -6.16 -16.86
N LEU A 35 3.08 -6.88 -15.75
CA LEU A 35 4.23 -7.76 -15.55
C LEU A 35 4.05 -9.15 -16.18
N ASN A 36 2.90 -9.47 -16.77
CA ASN A 36 2.53 -10.79 -17.28
C ASN A 36 2.63 -11.89 -16.21
N ILE A 37 2.10 -11.61 -15.02
CA ILE A 37 2.00 -12.57 -13.91
C ILE A 37 0.55 -13.01 -13.80
N ASP A 38 0.31 -14.29 -14.09
CA ASP A 38 -1.02 -14.86 -14.07
C ASP A 38 -1.53 -15.05 -12.65
N ILE A 39 -2.77 -14.65 -12.39
CA ILE A 39 -3.46 -14.96 -11.14
C ILE A 39 -4.21 -16.26 -11.35
N VAL A 40 -3.79 -17.32 -10.66
CA VAL A 40 -4.39 -18.67 -10.79
C VAL A 40 -5.41 -18.98 -9.70
N ALA A 41 -5.33 -18.25 -8.59
CA ALA A 41 -6.29 -18.32 -7.51
C ALA A 41 -6.37 -17.00 -6.76
N VAL A 42 -7.51 -16.74 -6.12
CA VAL A 42 -7.72 -15.60 -5.25
C VAL A 42 -8.61 -15.96 -4.07
N TYR A 43 -8.12 -15.68 -2.86
CA TYR A 43 -8.81 -15.93 -1.60
C TYR A 43 -8.92 -14.63 -0.83
N GLY A 44 -10.13 -14.25 -0.44
CA GLY A 44 -10.40 -12.90 0.07
C GLY A 44 -11.21 -12.85 1.34
N THR A 45 -10.96 -11.83 2.16
CA THR A 45 -11.83 -11.47 3.30
C THR A 45 -12.38 -10.06 3.09
N SER A 46 -13.66 -9.84 3.36
CA SER A 46 -14.29 -8.51 3.27
C SER A 46 -14.16 -7.90 1.88
N VAL A 47 -13.63 -6.69 1.77
CA VAL A 47 -13.31 -6.08 0.47
C VAL A 47 -12.38 -6.95 -0.38
N GLY A 48 -11.52 -7.76 0.23
CA GLY A 48 -10.70 -8.76 -0.48
C GLY A 48 -11.54 -9.84 -1.15
N ALA A 49 -12.69 -10.23 -0.57
CA ALA A 49 -13.62 -11.16 -1.20
C ALA A 49 -14.33 -10.49 -2.41
N ILE A 50 -14.73 -9.23 -2.26
CA ILE A 50 -15.29 -8.42 -3.37
C ILE A 50 -14.29 -8.34 -4.54
N ASN A 51 -13.05 -7.94 -4.24
CA ASN A 51 -12.01 -7.83 -5.26
C ASN A 51 -11.58 -9.19 -5.82
N GLY A 52 -11.59 -10.24 -5.00
CA GLY A 52 -11.35 -11.60 -5.47
C GLY A 52 -12.39 -12.05 -6.48
N ALA A 53 -13.67 -11.73 -6.26
CA ALA A 53 -14.73 -12.01 -7.23
C ALA A 53 -14.56 -11.22 -8.53
N LEU A 54 -14.13 -9.95 -8.45
CA LEU A 54 -13.81 -9.13 -9.63
C LEU A 54 -12.62 -9.69 -10.43
N ILE A 55 -11.57 -10.14 -9.74
CA ILE A 55 -10.40 -10.79 -10.36
C ILE A 55 -10.81 -12.11 -11.02
N ALA A 56 -11.63 -12.93 -10.35
CA ALA A 56 -12.13 -14.17 -10.90
C ALA A 56 -13.07 -13.92 -12.10
N TYR A 57 -13.84 -12.83 -12.09
CA TYR A 57 -14.61 -12.40 -13.26
C TYR A 57 -13.68 -12.03 -14.44
N GLY A 58 -12.54 -11.40 -14.18
CA GLY A 58 -11.46 -11.18 -15.14
C GLY A 58 -11.60 -9.92 -16.00
N ASP A 59 -12.67 -9.14 -15.83
CA ASP A 59 -12.86 -7.84 -16.48
C ASP A 59 -12.21 -6.72 -15.64
N TYR A 60 -10.92 -6.47 -15.91
CA TYR A 60 -10.15 -5.46 -15.19
C TYR A 60 -10.64 -4.04 -15.44
N ASP A 61 -10.99 -3.68 -16.69
CA ASP A 61 -11.40 -2.31 -17.02
C ASP A 61 -12.70 -1.97 -16.28
N PHE A 62 -13.60 -2.95 -16.18
CA PHE A 62 -14.78 -2.86 -15.33
C PHE A 62 -14.42 -2.67 -13.85
N ALA A 63 -13.52 -3.48 -13.29
CA ALA A 63 -13.13 -3.39 -11.89
C ALA A 63 -12.42 -2.07 -11.55
N GLU A 64 -11.53 -1.59 -12.42
CA GLU A 64 -10.84 -0.30 -12.29
C GLU A 64 -11.87 0.83 -12.28
N LYS A 65 -12.79 0.85 -13.26
CA LYS A 65 -13.86 1.84 -13.32
C LYS A 65 -14.73 1.81 -12.08
N ALA A 66 -15.17 0.62 -11.66
CA ALA A 66 -16.02 0.45 -10.48
C ALA A 66 -15.38 1.06 -9.22
N TRP A 67 -14.06 0.90 -9.05
CA TRP A 67 -13.34 1.50 -7.93
C TRP A 67 -13.05 2.99 -8.07
N LEU A 68 -12.70 3.48 -9.26
CA LEU A 68 -12.38 4.90 -9.46
C LEU A 68 -13.62 5.79 -9.46
N GLU A 69 -14.79 5.21 -9.71
CA GLU A 69 -16.08 5.91 -9.74
C GLU A 69 -16.96 5.65 -8.51
N VAL A 70 -16.58 4.76 -7.59
CA VAL A 70 -17.39 4.48 -6.40
C VAL A 70 -17.54 5.73 -5.53
N GLU A 71 -18.77 5.99 -5.12
CA GLU A 71 -19.11 7.03 -4.16
C GLU A 71 -19.63 6.43 -2.85
N PHE A 72 -19.67 7.23 -1.79
CA PHE A 72 -20.12 6.77 -0.48
C PHE A 72 -21.56 6.21 -0.53
N GLU A 73 -22.42 6.87 -1.32
CA GLU A 73 -23.83 6.53 -1.55
C GLU A 73 -24.03 5.20 -2.29
N ASP A 74 -23.04 4.76 -3.07
CA ASP A 74 -23.07 3.46 -3.72
C ASP A 74 -22.90 2.30 -2.73
N VAL A 75 -22.32 2.61 -1.56
CA VAL A 75 -21.97 1.62 -0.54
C VAL A 75 -23.02 1.61 0.57
N MET A 76 -23.39 2.78 1.05
CA MET A 76 -24.23 2.91 2.23
C MET A 76 -25.13 4.14 2.20
N ASN A 77 -26.31 3.99 2.80
CA ASN A 77 -27.28 5.07 2.95
C ASN A 77 -27.30 5.57 4.39
N VAL A 78 -26.76 6.77 4.63
CA VAL A 78 -26.74 7.41 5.94
C VAL A 78 -27.05 8.91 5.83
N PRO A 79 -27.62 9.54 6.88
CA PRO A 79 -27.71 11.00 6.96
C PRO A 79 -26.34 11.68 6.83
N GLU A 80 -26.32 12.86 6.21
CA GLU A 80 -25.08 13.61 5.89
C GLU A 80 -24.19 13.89 7.11
N GLU A 81 -24.80 14.10 8.28
CA GLU A 81 -24.11 14.28 9.56
C GLU A 81 -23.26 13.05 9.93
N MET A 82 -23.78 11.86 9.65
CA MET A 82 -23.11 10.59 9.91
C MET A 82 -22.06 10.28 8.84
N LYS A 83 -22.25 10.73 7.60
CA LYS A 83 -21.24 10.61 6.52
C LYS A 83 -19.93 11.28 6.91
N LYS A 84 -19.96 12.50 7.47
CA LYS A 84 -18.75 13.21 7.95
C LYS A 84 -18.06 12.49 9.10
N LEU A 85 -18.84 11.92 10.03
CA LEU A 85 -18.32 11.15 11.15
C LEU A 85 -17.61 9.87 10.67
N LEU A 86 -18.21 9.12 9.75
CA LEU A 86 -17.69 7.85 9.26
C LEU A 86 -16.48 8.04 8.33
N SER A 87 -16.46 9.09 7.50
CA SER A 87 -15.35 9.40 6.57
C SER A 87 -14.10 9.99 7.25
N GLY A 88 -14.15 10.25 8.56
CA GLY A 88 -12.98 10.70 9.31
C GLY A 88 -12.86 12.22 9.48
N GLY A 89 -13.96 12.97 9.38
CA GLY A 89 -14.03 14.36 9.86
C GLY A 89 -13.90 14.44 11.39
N ILE A 90 -12.71 14.14 11.92
CA ILE A 90 -12.48 13.87 13.37
C ILE A 90 -11.17 14.51 13.86
N PHE A 91 -10.81 15.71 13.40
CA PHE A 91 -9.88 16.52 14.21
C PHE A 91 -10.60 17.29 15.33
N GLU A 92 -11.94 17.36 15.31
CA GLU A 92 -12.75 18.11 16.30
C GLU A 92 -13.64 17.23 17.22
N LEU A 93 -13.79 15.94 16.95
CA LEU A 93 -14.72 15.07 17.67
C LEU A 93 -14.02 14.23 18.74
N ASN A 94 -14.53 14.32 19.97
CA ASN A 94 -14.12 13.52 21.11
C ASN A 94 -14.43 12.02 20.87
N ILE A 95 -13.46 11.14 21.13
CA ILE A 95 -13.58 9.68 20.94
C ILE A 95 -14.81 9.07 21.62
N PHE A 96 -15.25 9.65 22.74
CA PHE A 96 -16.46 9.21 23.44
C PHE A 96 -17.74 9.44 22.63
N LYS A 97 -17.86 10.59 21.94
CA LYS A 97 -19.02 10.87 21.07
C LYS A 97 -19.06 9.94 19.87
N ALA A 98 -17.90 9.60 19.30
CA ALA A 98 -17.80 8.65 18.20
C ALA A 98 -18.25 7.24 18.62
N LEU A 99 -17.86 6.79 19.82
CA LEU A 99 -18.30 5.51 20.38
C LEU A 99 -19.80 5.46 20.67
N GLU A 100 -20.36 6.54 21.22
CA GLU A 100 -21.80 6.64 21.50
C GLU A 100 -22.63 6.60 20.21
N ALA A 101 -22.21 7.34 19.18
CA ALA A 101 -22.84 7.31 17.87
C ALA A 101 -22.79 5.91 17.23
N ALA A 102 -21.64 5.23 17.30
CA ALA A 102 -21.49 3.86 16.80
C ALA A 102 -22.41 2.87 17.55
N LYS A 103 -22.51 3.00 18.87
CA LYS A 103 -23.40 2.15 19.69
C LYS A 103 -24.87 2.36 19.31
N ASN A 104 -25.32 3.61 19.28
CA ASN A 104 -26.70 3.95 18.94
C ASN A 104 -27.08 3.43 17.54
N LEU A 105 -26.14 3.49 16.59
CA LEU A 105 -26.34 3.00 15.23
C LEU A 105 -26.53 1.47 15.17
N ILE A 106 -25.75 0.71 15.94
CA ILE A 106 -25.93 -0.74 16.04
C ILE A 106 -27.27 -1.06 16.71
N GLU A 107 -27.63 -0.34 17.77
CA GLU A 107 -28.91 -0.50 18.48
C GLU A 107 -30.12 -0.13 17.60
N SER A 108 -29.96 0.81 16.67
CA SER A 108 -31.00 1.19 15.71
C SER A 108 -31.05 0.30 14.45
N GLY A 109 -30.32 -0.82 14.44
CA GLY A 109 -30.39 -1.83 13.38
C GLY A 109 -29.27 -1.80 12.35
N GLY A 110 -28.25 -0.96 12.54
CA GLY A 110 -27.07 -0.85 11.67
C GLY A 110 -27.28 0.00 10.42
N ILE A 111 -26.18 0.25 9.70
CA ILE A 111 -26.16 1.00 8.44
C ILE A 111 -26.79 0.18 7.33
N ASP A 112 -27.71 0.79 6.57
CA ASP A 112 -28.31 0.17 5.40
C ASP A 112 -27.30 0.13 4.23
N ILE A 113 -26.99 -1.09 3.79
CA ILE A 113 -26.10 -1.41 2.67
C ILE A 113 -26.85 -1.96 1.45
N THR A 114 -28.17 -1.75 1.38
CA THR A 114 -28.97 -2.13 0.21
C THR A 114 -28.39 -1.60 -1.11
N PRO A 115 -27.86 -0.36 -1.21
CA PRO A 115 -27.19 0.11 -2.42
C PRO A 115 -26.03 -0.81 -2.87
N LEU A 116 -25.16 -1.18 -1.93
CA LEU A 116 -24.06 -2.10 -2.20
C LEU A 116 -24.57 -3.47 -2.66
N ARG A 117 -25.62 -4.00 -2.03
CA ARG A 117 -26.19 -5.29 -2.39
C ARG A 117 -26.73 -5.29 -3.82
N GLU A 118 -27.55 -4.30 -4.17
CA GLU A 118 -28.14 -4.18 -5.50
C GLU A 118 -27.04 -4.01 -6.56
N LYS A 119 -26.05 -3.17 -6.27
CA LYS A 119 -24.89 -2.98 -7.13
C LYS A 119 -24.14 -4.30 -7.30
N MET A 120 -23.81 -5.01 -6.24
CA MET A 120 -23.09 -6.30 -6.31
C MET A 120 -23.87 -7.37 -7.09
N LYS A 121 -25.20 -7.47 -6.91
CA LYS A 121 -26.04 -8.42 -7.68
C LYS A 121 -26.11 -8.06 -9.16
N ALA A 122 -26.12 -6.77 -9.49
CA ALA A 122 -26.12 -6.31 -10.88
C ALA A 122 -24.73 -6.43 -11.55
N LEU A 123 -23.66 -6.26 -10.77
CA LEU A 123 -22.29 -6.12 -11.26
C LEU A 123 -21.51 -7.44 -11.30
N LEU A 124 -21.86 -8.45 -10.49
CA LEU A 124 -21.14 -9.72 -10.43
C LEU A 124 -21.88 -10.86 -11.16
N PRO A 125 -21.44 -11.25 -12.36
CA PRO A 125 -22.02 -12.37 -13.08
C PRO A 125 -21.55 -13.70 -12.48
N GLU A 126 -22.34 -14.29 -11.59
CA GLU A 126 -22.01 -15.53 -10.87
C GLU A 126 -21.59 -16.67 -11.81
N GLU A 127 -22.30 -16.90 -12.91
CA GLU A 127 -21.97 -17.94 -13.90
C GLU A 127 -20.54 -17.77 -14.46
N LYS A 128 -20.14 -16.53 -14.77
CA LYS A 128 -18.81 -16.26 -15.32
C LYS A 128 -17.71 -16.46 -14.27
N ILE A 129 -17.96 -16.09 -13.02
CA ILE A 129 -17.01 -16.29 -11.91
C ILE A 129 -16.84 -17.79 -11.64
N ARG A 130 -17.94 -18.56 -11.60
CA ARG A 130 -17.91 -20.02 -11.40
C ARG A 130 -17.17 -20.76 -12.51
N ASN A 131 -17.28 -20.28 -13.75
CA ASN A 131 -16.58 -20.84 -14.91
C ASN A 131 -15.16 -20.27 -15.12
N SER A 132 -14.68 -19.44 -14.20
CA SER A 132 -13.34 -18.85 -14.30
C SER A 132 -12.25 -19.91 -14.15
N LYS A 133 -11.11 -19.65 -14.79
CA LYS A 133 -9.88 -20.42 -14.55
C LYS A 133 -9.19 -20.01 -13.25
N VAL A 134 -9.59 -18.87 -12.67
CA VAL A 134 -9.08 -18.39 -11.38
C VAL A 134 -9.89 -19.04 -10.27
N HIS A 135 -9.24 -19.85 -9.43
CA HIS A 135 -9.91 -20.42 -8.27
C HIS A 135 -10.30 -19.32 -7.28
N TYR A 136 -11.53 -19.35 -6.77
CA TYR A 136 -12.05 -18.33 -5.88
C TYR A 136 -12.43 -18.91 -4.51
N GLY A 137 -12.22 -18.13 -3.45
CA GLY A 137 -12.78 -18.41 -2.14
C GLY A 137 -12.84 -17.17 -1.26
N LEU A 138 -13.66 -17.25 -0.21
CA LEU A 138 -13.89 -16.16 0.73
C LEU A 138 -13.93 -16.63 2.18
N VAL A 139 -13.77 -15.68 3.10
CA VAL A 139 -13.97 -15.91 4.54
C VAL A 139 -15.09 -15.04 5.09
N THR A 140 -16.02 -15.67 5.81
CA THR A 140 -17.03 -14.99 6.64
C THR A 140 -17.10 -15.65 8.00
N TYR A 141 -17.68 -14.99 9.00
CA TYR A 141 -17.89 -15.58 10.32
C TYR A 141 -19.39 -15.74 10.60
N SER A 142 -19.81 -16.96 10.92
CA SER A 142 -21.20 -17.21 11.32
C SER A 142 -21.37 -16.89 12.80
N ILE A 143 -22.22 -15.93 13.10
CA ILE A 143 -22.62 -15.60 14.48
C ILE A 143 -23.54 -16.71 15.02
N SER A 144 -24.43 -17.24 14.18
CA SER A 144 -25.35 -18.32 14.57
C SER A 144 -24.60 -19.57 15.02
N ASP A 145 -23.53 -19.95 14.29
CA ASP A 145 -22.75 -21.16 14.59
C ASP A 145 -21.49 -20.89 15.44
N LEU A 146 -21.16 -19.62 15.69
CA LEU A 146 -19.94 -19.19 16.38
C LEU A 146 -18.65 -19.78 15.79
N LYS A 147 -18.55 -19.81 14.46
CA LYS A 147 -17.37 -20.34 13.76
C LYS A 147 -17.08 -19.62 12.44
N PRO A 148 -15.81 -19.60 11.99
CA PRO A 148 -15.46 -19.12 10.67
C PRO A 148 -15.94 -20.09 9.58
N TYR A 149 -16.25 -19.51 8.43
CA TYR A 149 -16.58 -20.19 7.19
C TYR A 149 -15.58 -19.73 6.13
N MET A 150 -14.59 -20.59 5.85
CA MET A 150 -13.65 -20.43 4.73
C MET A 150 -14.21 -21.21 3.56
N LEU A 151 -14.93 -20.53 2.68
CA LEU A 151 -15.71 -21.16 1.60
C LEU A 151 -14.98 -21.00 0.28
N TYR A 152 -14.73 -22.11 -0.40
CA TYR A 152 -14.37 -22.13 -1.80
C TYR A 152 -15.61 -21.99 -2.67
N ILE A 153 -15.46 -21.51 -3.92
CA ILE A 153 -16.60 -21.20 -4.80
C ILE A 153 -17.54 -22.40 -5.02
N GLU A 154 -17.00 -23.61 -5.08
CA GLU A 154 -17.75 -24.87 -5.23
C GLU A 154 -18.59 -25.25 -3.98
N GLU A 155 -18.29 -24.67 -2.83
CA GLU A 155 -19.04 -24.89 -1.59
C GLU A 155 -20.18 -23.87 -1.40
N ILE A 156 -20.17 -22.79 -2.18
CA ILE A 156 -21.20 -21.75 -2.14
C ILE A 156 -22.37 -22.20 -3.03
N PRO A 157 -23.61 -22.29 -2.51
CA PRO A 157 -24.79 -22.65 -3.30
C PRO A 157 -25.00 -21.73 -4.51
N GLU A 158 -25.49 -22.29 -5.62
CA GLU A 158 -25.83 -21.50 -6.81
C GLU A 158 -26.89 -20.43 -6.48
N GLY A 159 -26.69 -19.23 -7.03
CA GLY A 159 -27.53 -18.06 -6.81
C GLY A 159 -27.24 -17.32 -5.50
N MET A 160 -26.32 -17.82 -4.66
CA MET A 160 -25.99 -17.22 -3.37
C MET A 160 -24.61 -16.55 -3.33
N LEU A 161 -23.87 -16.49 -4.45
CA LEU A 161 -22.50 -15.99 -4.44
C LEU A 161 -22.42 -14.55 -3.95
N ALA A 162 -23.26 -13.66 -4.48
CA ALA A 162 -23.29 -12.26 -4.06
C ALA A 162 -23.64 -12.11 -2.57
N ASP A 163 -24.57 -12.94 -2.05
CA ASP A 163 -24.97 -12.89 -0.65
C ASP A 163 -23.80 -13.29 0.28
N TYR A 164 -23.04 -14.34 -0.05
CA TYR A 164 -21.86 -14.73 0.72
C TYR A 164 -20.68 -13.76 0.59
N ILE A 165 -20.53 -13.08 -0.55
CA ILE A 165 -19.54 -11.99 -0.69
C ILE A 165 -19.92 -10.82 0.23
N LEU A 166 -21.19 -10.42 0.22
CA LEU A 166 -21.68 -9.35 1.09
C LEU A 166 -21.59 -9.73 2.58
N SER A 167 -21.76 -11.01 2.91
CA SER A 167 -21.57 -11.51 4.29
C SER A 167 -20.11 -11.44 4.73
N SER A 168 -19.18 -11.72 3.83
CA SER A 168 -17.74 -11.53 4.06
C SER A 168 -17.40 -10.06 4.31
N ALA A 169 -18.11 -9.12 3.67
CA ALA A 169 -17.93 -7.68 3.79
C ALA A 169 -18.93 -6.99 4.75
N ASN A 170 -19.64 -7.75 5.59
CA ASN A 170 -20.62 -7.20 6.53
C ASN A 170 -19.90 -6.60 7.74
N PHE A 171 -19.35 -5.39 7.57
CA PHE A 171 -18.63 -4.63 8.58
C PHE A 171 -19.49 -4.46 9.85
N PRO A 172 -18.93 -4.44 11.08
CA PRO A 172 -19.73 -4.51 12.32
C PRO A 172 -20.83 -3.44 12.50
N LEU A 173 -20.68 -2.28 11.85
CA LEU A 173 -21.68 -1.20 11.86
C LEU A 173 -22.82 -1.41 10.86
N PHE A 174 -22.69 -2.33 9.91
CA PHE A 174 -23.69 -2.59 8.88
C PHE A 174 -24.86 -3.41 9.43
N LYS A 175 -26.01 -3.24 8.79
CA LYS A 175 -27.19 -4.04 9.06
C LYS A 175 -26.89 -5.50 8.73
N ARG A 176 -27.19 -6.38 9.69
CA ARG A 176 -27.02 -7.83 9.51
C ARG A 176 -28.22 -8.40 8.78
N GLU A 177 -27.94 -9.34 7.89
CA GLU A 177 -28.97 -10.09 7.18
C GLU A 177 -28.77 -11.58 7.32
N GLU A 178 -29.88 -12.29 7.21
CA GLU A 178 -29.91 -13.73 7.32
C GLU A 178 -29.69 -14.34 5.94
N ILE A 179 -28.69 -15.21 5.84
CA ILE A 179 -28.32 -15.92 4.61
C ILE A 179 -28.46 -17.40 4.91
N ALA A 180 -29.36 -18.07 4.18
CA ALA A 180 -29.69 -19.49 4.39
C ALA A 180 -29.99 -19.85 5.87
N GLY A 181 -30.74 -18.99 6.57
CA GLY A 181 -31.14 -19.23 7.95
C GLY A 181 -30.07 -18.89 9.00
N LYS A 182 -28.99 -18.19 8.62
CA LYS A 182 -27.86 -17.88 9.50
C LYS A 182 -27.46 -16.41 9.42
N LEU A 183 -27.03 -15.88 10.56
CA LEU A 183 -26.43 -14.56 10.64
C LEU A 183 -24.91 -14.65 10.47
N PHE A 184 -24.40 -13.74 9.65
CA PHE A 184 -22.98 -13.63 9.34
C PHE A 184 -22.46 -12.23 9.66
N ILE A 185 -21.15 -12.15 9.81
CA ILE A 185 -20.39 -10.90 9.95
C ILE A 185 -19.06 -11.04 9.21
N ASP A 186 -18.39 -9.91 9.00
CA ASP A 186 -17.10 -9.84 8.35
C ASP A 186 -16.11 -10.90 8.89
N GLY A 187 -15.48 -11.63 7.96
CA GLY A 187 -14.52 -12.68 8.27
C GLY A 187 -13.24 -12.18 8.93
N GLY A 188 -12.95 -10.87 8.83
CA GLY A 188 -11.78 -10.22 9.41
C GLY A 188 -11.76 -10.23 10.93
N ILE A 189 -12.90 -10.53 11.57
CA ILE A 189 -12.96 -10.80 13.02
C ILE A 189 -12.19 -12.08 13.38
N TYR A 190 -12.13 -13.05 12.46
CA TYR A 190 -11.38 -14.28 12.62
C TYR A 190 -10.07 -14.27 11.85
N SER A 191 -10.11 -14.18 10.52
CA SER A 191 -8.93 -14.16 9.66
C SER A 191 -9.07 -13.05 8.63
N ASN A 192 -8.30 -11.98 8.85
CA ASN A 192 -8.26 -10.88 7.91
C ASN A 192 -7.42 -11.22 6.69
N VAL A 193 -6.47 -12.15 6.81
CA VAL A 193 -5.59 -12.58 5.71
C VAL A 193 -5.68 -14.10 5.53
N PRO A 194 -6.54 -14.60 4.62
CA PRO A 194 -6.89 -16.02 4.54
C PRO A 194 -5.84 -16.86 3.81
N VAL A 195 -4.57 -16.72 4.17
CA VAL A 195 -3.42 -17.42 3.56
C VAL A 195 -3.56 -18.93 3.65
N ARG A 196 -4.21 -19.41 4.70
CA ARG A 196 -4.49 -20.82 4.93
C ARG A 196 -5.29 -21.46 3.78
N MET A 197 -6.23 -20.75 3.18
CA MET A 197 -7.01 -21.27 2.05
C MET A 197 -6.13 -21.55 0.84
N ALA A 198 -5.14 -20.69 0.58
CA ALA A 198 -4.20 -20.88 -0.51
C ALA A 198 -3.27 -22.08 -0.23
N VAL A 199 -2.78 -22.18 1.00
CA VAL A 199 -1.93 -23.28 1.46
C VAL A 199 -2.64 -24.64 1.38
N GLU A 200 -3.87 -24.73 1.88
CA GLU A 200 -4.67 -25.97 1.88
C GLU A 200 -4.98 -26.46 0.46
N ARG A 201 -5.04 -25.55 -0.52
CA ARG A 201 -5.16 -25.86 -1.95
C ARG A 201 -3.85 -26.24 -2.62
N GLY A 202 -2.74 -26.23 -1.89
CA GLY A 202 -1.42 -26.63 -2.37
C GLY A 202 -0.72 -25.59 -3.25
N TRP A 203 -1.11 -24.31 -3.16
CA TRP A 203 -0.42 -23.26 -3.92
C TRP A 203 0.96 -22.98 -3.34
N GLU A 204 1.99 -23.06 -4.19
CA GLU A 204 3.38 -22.84 -3.77
C GLU A 204 3.77 -21.36 -3.79
N ASN A 205 3.32 -20.60 -4.81
CA ASN A 205 3.62 -19.18 -4.98
C ASN A 205 2.40 -18.35 -4.56
N ILE A 206 2.43 -17.85 -3.33
CA ILE A 206 1.36 -17.05 -2.74
C ILE A 206 1.82 -15.61 -2.64
N LEU A 207 0.99 -14.68 -3.10
CA LEU A 207 1.22 -13.26 -2.90
C LEU A 207 0.07 -12.68 -2.05
N VAL A 208 0.41 -12.26 -0.84
CA VAL A 208 -0.48 -11.63 0.11
C VAL A 208 -0.51 -10.13 -0.14
N VAL A 209 -1.71 -9.59 -0.32
CA VAL A 209 -1.98 -8.15 -0.39
C VAL A 209 -2.71 -7.74 0.88
N ASP A 210 -1.95 -7.17 1.82
CA ASP A 210 -2.43 -6.78 3.14
C ASP A 210 -2.65 -5.27 3.22
N ILE A 211 -3.92 -4.87 3.24
CA ILE A 211 -4.41 -3.49 3.31
C ILE A 211 -5.08 -3.17 4.67
N GLY A 212 -5.12 -4.16 5.56
CA GLY A 212 -5.80 -4.10 6.83
C GLY A 212 -4.85 -4.15 8.02
N THR A 213 -5.38 -4.60 9.15
CA THR A 213 -4.59 -4.92 10.34
C THR A 213 -4.53 -6.43 10.49
N ILE A 214 -3.32 -6.97 10.61
CA ILE A 214 -3.09 -8.39 10.90
C ILE A 214 -3.63 -8.73 12.29
N GLY A 215 -4.54 -9.70 12.37
CA GLY A 215 -5.07 -10.22 13.64
C GLY A 215 -4.16 -11.28 14.26
N LEU A 216 -4.43 -11.63 15.53
CA LEU A 216 -3.71 -12.70 16.24
C LEU A 216 -3.81 -14.06 15.55
N ALA A 217 -4.97 -14.38 14.95
CA ALA A 217 -5.14 -15.63 14.21
C ALA A 217 -4.26 -15.68 12.95
N ASP A 218 -4.16 -14.57 12.21
CA ASP A 218 -3.30 -14.46 11.04
C ASP A 218 -1.83 -14.70 11.43
N ILE A 219 -1.37 -14.13 12.56
CA ILE A 219 -0.03 -14.37 13.12
C ILE A 219 0.21 -15.86 13.41
N LEU A 220 -0.76 -16.53 14.03
CA LEU A 220 -0.65 -17.96 14.34
C LEU A 220 -0.58 -18.82 13.07
N ASP A 221 -1.37 -18.48 12.05
CA ASP A 221 -1.33 -19.17 10.76
C ASP A 221 0.02 -18.95 10.08
N TYR A 222 0.58 -17.74 10.08
CA TYR A 222 1.93 -17.50 9.55
C TYR A 222 3.00 -18.33 10.25
N LEU A 223 2.95 -18.44 11.59
CA LEU A 223 3.91 -19.26 12.35
C LEU A 223 3.80 -20.75 12.00
N ARG A 224 2.59 -21.24 11.70
CA ARG A 224 2.37 -22.63 11.28
C ARG A 224 2.88 -22.87 9.86
N ILE A 225 2.59 -21.96 8.94
CA ILE A 225 2.96 -22.08 7.53
C ILE A 225 4.47 -21.92 7.32
N PHE A 226 5.20 -21.25 8.21
CA PHE A 226 6.67 -21.17 8.16
C PHE A 226 7.35 -22.57 8.15
N ARG A 227 6.64 -23.63 8.52
CA ARG A 227 7.14 -25.02 8.48
C ARG A 227 6.94 -25.72 7.12
N GLU A 228 6.24 -25.09 6.18
CA GLU A 228 5.90 -25.65 4.88
C GLU A 228 6.79 -25.07 3.76
N ARG A 229 6.90 -25.77 2.64
CA ARG A 229 7.73 -25.35 1.48
C ARG A 229 7.05 -24.25 0.64
N THR A 230 6.25 -23.39 1.27
CA THR A 230 5.40 -22.41 0.58
C THR A 230 6.12 -21.06 0.48
N ARG A 231 6.14 -20.48 -0.71
CA ARG A 231 6.65 -19.13 -0.96
C ARG A 231 5.48 -18.14 -0.82
N ILE A 232 5.31 -17.57 0.37
CA ILE A 232 4.47 -16.39 0.64
C ILE A 232 5.19 -15.03 0.58
N GLY A 233 4.78 -14.20 -0.38
CA GLY A 233 5.23 -12.83 -0.60
C GLY A 233 4.23 -11.84 -0.02
N TYR A 234 4.68 -10.64 0.35
CA TYR A 234 3.83 -9.64 0.97
C TYR A 234 3.98 -8.30 0.29
N ILE A 235 2.84 -7.72 -0.08
CA ILE A 235 2.71 -6.33 -0.53
C ILE A 235 1.69 -5.67 0.40
N ARG A 236 2.04 -4.49 0.90
CA ARG A 236 1.22 -3.72 1.85
C ARG A 236 1.43 -2.23 1.63
N PRO A 237 0.39 -1.39 1.84
CA PRO A 237 0.54 0.06 1.83
C PRO A 237 1.67 0.51 2.77
N ARG A 238 2.48 1.47 2.32
CA ARG A 238 3.50 2.13 3.16
C ARG A 238 2.89 3.24 4.01
N GLU A 239 1.70 3.73 3.64
CA GLU A 239 0.97 4.78 4.34
C GLU A 239 -0.54 4.51 4.37
N HIS A 240 -1.23 5.17 5.30
CA HIS A 240 -2.68 5.11 5.42
C HIS A 240 -3.27 6.50 5.19
N PHE A 241 -3.87 6.70 4.01
CA PHE A 241 -4.47 7.99 3.61
C PHE A 241 -5.84 8.25 4.22
N GLY A 242 -6.45 7.25 4.86
CA GLY A 242 -7.79 7.33 5.41
C GLY A 242 -8.20 6.08 6.20
N ASN A 243 -9.35 6.18 6.86
CA ASN A 243 -9.96 5.05 7.55
C ASN A 243 -10.64 4.09 6.54
N VAL A 244 -11.18 2.98 7.04
CA VAL A 244 -11.78 1.92 6.20
C VAL A 244 -13.15 2.28 5.58
N LEU A 245 -13.75 3.41 5.97
CA LEU A 245 -15.02 3.91 5.45
C LEU A 245 -14.88 5.24 4.68
N ASN A 246 -13.64 5.64 4.37
CA ASN A 246 -13.37 6.86 3.61
C ASN A 246 -13.35 6.55 2.10
N PHE A 247 -14.48 6.77 1.45
CA PHE A 247 -14.67 6.63 0.01
C PHE A 247 -14.44 7.95 -0.76
N ASP A 248 -13.60 8.85 -0.23
CA ASP A 248 -13.16 10.02 -0.98
C ASP A 248 -12.37 9.62 -2.23
N ARG A 249 -12.68 10.27 -3.37
CA ARG A 249 -12.10 9.90 -4.66
C ARG A 249 -10.58 10.10 -4.70
N GLU A 250 -10.03 11.09 -4.00
CA GLU A 250 -8.59 11.28 -3.93
C GLU A 250 -7.95 10.19 -3.06
N VAL A 251 -8.55 9.84 -1.92
CA VAL A 251 -8.07 8.76 -1.04
C VAL A 251 -8.06 7.41 -1.77
N ILE A 252 -9.14 7.09 -2.50
CA ILE A 252 -9.24 5.90 -3.33
C ILE A 252 -8.14 5.86 -4.40
N ARG A 253 -7.95 6.98 -5.13
CA ARG A 253 -6.90 7.09 -6.14
C ARG A 253 -5.50 6.91 -5.55
N LYS A 254 -5.23 7.46 -4.37
CA LYS A 254 -3.95 7.30 -3.68
C LYS A 254 -3.67 5.83 -3.37
N TYR A 255 -4.64 5.10 -2.81
CA TYR A 255 -4.48 3.66 -2.57
C TYR A 255 -4.27 2.87 -3.87
N PHE A 256 -5.05 3.15 -4.91
CA PHE A 256 -4.88 2.52 -6.22
C PHE A 256 -3.47 2.72 -6.79
N VAL A 257 -2.98 3.96 -6.81
CA VAL A 257 -1.64 4.28 -7.32
C VAL A 257 -0.56 3.64 -6.45
N GLU A 258 -0.71 3.66 -5.13
CA GLU A 258 0.24 3.03 -4.21
C GLU A 258 0.34 1.51 -4.44
N GLY A 259 -0.79 0.82 -4.61
CA GLY A 259 -0.81 -0.63 -4.86
C GLY A 259 -0.11 -1.01 -6.16
N TYR A 260 -0.28 -0.20 -7.20
CA TYR A 260 0.45 -0.35 -8.45
C TYR A 260 1.97 -0.18 -8.26
N LEU A 261 2.38 0.91 -7.63
CA LEU A 261 3.80 1.26 -7.45
C LEU A 261 4.52 0.30 -6.49
N ASP A 262 3.88 -0.10 -5.40
CA ASP A 262 4.42 -1.09 -4.46
C ASP A 262 4.62 -2.45 -5.11
N THR A 263 3.71 -2.86 -6.01
CA THR A 263 3.87 -4.10 -6.77
C THR A 263 5.05 -4.02 -7.71
N LEU A 264 5.19 -2.94 -8.48
CA LEU A 264 6.36 -2.74 -9.33
C LEU A 264 7.67 -2.74 -8.52
N ALA A 265 7.71 -2.09 -7.35
CA ALA A 265 8.87 -2.09 -6.46
C ALA A 265 9.17 -3.51 -5.93
N TYR A 266 8.13 -4.24 -5.53
CA TYR A 266 8.25 -5.61 -5.02
C TYR A 266 8.84 -6.57 -6.07
N PHE A 267 8.47 -6.43 -7.34
CA PHE A 267 9.06 -7.17 -8.47
C PHE A 267 10.37 -6.57 -9.01
N GLY A 268 10.97 -5.61 -8.30
CA GLY A 268 12.28 -5.03 -8.62
C GLY A 268 12.29 -4.15 -9.88
N LYS A 269 11.14 -3.60 -10.28
CA LYS A 269 11.04 -2.62 -11.38
C LYS A 269 11.26 -1.19 -10.90
N LEU A 270 11.02 -0.94 -9.62
CA LEU A 270 11.25 0.35 -8.97
C LEU A 270 12.15 0.17 -7.75
N TYR A 271 12.86 1.23 -7.39
CA TYR A 271 13.83 1.30 -6.30
C TYR A 271 13.39 2.33 -5.25
N GLY A 272 14.09 2.37 -4.12
CA GLY A 272 13.74 3.22 -2.99
C GLY A 272 12.93 2.50 -1.92
N GLU A 273 13.03 3.00 -0.68
CA GLU A 273 12.31 2.45 0.47
C GLU A 273 11.05 3.26 0.81
N GLN A 274 11.03 4.55 0.49
CA GLN A 274 9.92 5.47 0.79
C GLN A 274 9.30 6.03 -0.48
N TYR A 275 10.12 6.37 -1.47
CA TYR A 275 9.71 6.84 -2.79
C TYR A 275 9.89 5.72 -3.82
N TYR A 276 9.45 6.00 -5.04
CA TYR A 276 9.56 5.07 -6.16
C TYR A 276 10.49 5.64 -7.22
N LEU A 277 11.67 5.04 -7.35
CA LEU A 277 12.69 5.47 -8.29
C LEU A 277 12.82 4.50 -9.47
N SER A 278 13.07 5.04 -10.66
CA SER A 278 13.29 4.24 -11.88
C SER A 278 14.69 3.64 -12.01
N SER A 279 15.66 4.14 -11.24
CA SER A 279 17.04 3.62 -11.19
C SER A 279 17.68 3.83 -9.82
N GLU A 280 18.80 3.14 -9.57
CA GLU A 280 19.65 3.34 -8.38
C GLU A 280 20.88 4.23 -8.68
N GLU A 281 20.77 5.12 -9.67
CA GLU A 281 21.89 5.98 -10.05
C GLU A 281 22.25 6.98 -8.95
N ASP A 282 23.55 7.14 -8.72
CA ASP A 282 24.08 8.16 -7.82
C ASP A 282 24.16 9.52 -8.54
N VAL A 283 23.00 10.18 -8.61
CA VAL A 283 22.90 11.52 -9.21
C VAL A 283 23.78 12.54 -8.49
N LEU A 284 24.01 12.38 -7.18
CA LEU A 284 24.86 13.28 -6.41
C LEU A 284 26.33 13.14 -6.83
N LYS A 285 26.83 11.92 -7.05
CA LYS A 285 28.17 11.68 -7.61
C LYS A 285 28.30 12.30 -9.00
N GLN A 286 27.31 12.08 -9.88
CA GLN A 286 27.31 12.63 -11.24
C GLN A 286 27.36 14.16 -11.26
N LEU A 287 26.56 14.83 -10.42
CA LEU A 287 26.54 16.29 -10.31
C LEU A 287 27.80 16.83 -9.62
N TYR A 288 28.26 16.16 -8.56
CA TYR A 288 29.48 16.54 -7.84
C TYR A 288 30.72 16.51 -8.74
N ALA A 289 30.81 15.55 -9.67
CA ALA A 289 31.89 15.46 -10.64
C ALA A 289 31.99 16.69 -11.58
N LYS A 290 30.90 17.46 -11.75
CA LYS A 290 30.86 18.68 -12.59
C LYS A 290 31.32 19.93 -11.84
N LEU A 291 31.44 19.87 -10.51
CA LEU A 291 31.89 20.99 -9.71
C LEU A 291 33.38 21.27 -9.93
N ASP A 292 33.78 22.53 -9.94
CA ASP A 292 35.20 22.89 -9.92
C ASP A 292 35.82 22.73 -8.52
N ALA A 293 37.13 22.87 -8.40
CA ALA A 293 37.83 22.62 -7.14
C ALA A 293 37.30 23.50 -5.98
N LYS A 294 37.00 24.79 -6.24
CA LYS A 294 36.51 25.71 -5.21
C LYS A 294 35.09 25.35 -4.78
N GLU A 295 34.25 24.98 -5.73
CA GLU A 295 32.90 24.49 -5.44
C GLU A 295 32.93 23.19 -4.64
N ARG A 296 33.83 22.25 -4.98
CA ARG A 296 34.00 21.00 -4.23
C ARG A 296 34.42 21.25 -2.78
N ASP A 297 35.32 22.20 -2.55
CA ASP A 297 35.73 22.60 -1.19
C ASP A 297 34.54 23.15 -0.37
N ILE A 298 33.70 23.99 -0.99
CA ILE A 298 32.48 24.52 -0.34
C ILE A 298 31.50 23.38 -0.04
N ALA A 299 31.28 22.47 -0.99
CA ALA A 299 30.42 21.31 -0.79
C ALA A 299 30.92 20.41 0.36
N GLY A 300 32.22 20.18 0.46
CA GLY A 300 32.84 19.49 1.59
C GLY A 300 32.62 20.23 2.92
N PHE A 301 32.80 21.54 2.94
CA PHE A 301 32.62 22.38 4.13
C PHE A 301 31.18 22.33 4.67
N LEU A 302 30.16 22.31 3.80
CA LEU A 302 28.75 22.16 4.21
C LEU A 302 28.49 20.87 4.99
N LEU A 303 29.24 19.81 4.67
CA LEU A 303 29.21 18.53 5.38
C LEU A 303 30.19 18.46 6.58
N GLY A 304 30.91 19.55 6.87
CA GLY A 304 31.91 19.61 7.94
C GLY A 304 33.22 18.90 7.59
N LEU A 305 33.55 18.80 6.30
CA LEU A 305 34.75 18.12 5.79
C LEU A 305 35.76 19.11 5.23
N LYS A 306 37.04 18.75 5.32
CA LYS A 306 38.13 19.38 4.56
C LYS A 306 38.62 18.36 3.55
N LEU A 307 38.51 18.68 2.26
CA LEU A 307 38.83 17.74 1.17
C LEU A 307 40.28 17.90 0.72
N PRO A 308 40.99 16.81 0.38
CA PRO A 308 42.33 16.89 -0.19
C PRO A 308 42.26 17.37 -1.65
N SER A 309 42.97 18.45 -2.00
CA SER A 309 42.86 19.12 -3.30
C SER A 309 43.55 18.37 -4.44
N GLU A 310 44.46 17.45 -4.11
CA GLU A 310 45.20 16.60 -5.05
C GLU A 310 44.36 15.44 -5.62
N LEU A 311 43.22 15.12 -4.98
CA LEU A 311 42.35 14.02 -5.38
C LEU A 311 41.38 14.43 -6.49
N SER A 312 41.03 13.48 -7.36
CA SER A 312 39.98 13.67 -8.35
C SER A 312 38.61 13.88 -7.67
N ALA A 313 37.64 14.46 -8.38
CA ALA A 313 36.29 14.66 -7.84
C ALA A 313 35.64 13.32 -7.43
N GLU A 314 35.89 12.26 -8.19
CA GLU A 314 35.43 10.91 -7.88
C GLU A 314 36.07 10.36 -6.60
N GLN A 315 37.39 10.48 -6.46
CA GLN A 315 38.10 10.05 -5.25
C GLN A 315 37.65 10.83 -4.00
N GLN A 316 37.46 12.14 -4.12
CA GLN A 316 36.91 12.98 -3.05
C GLN A 316 35.51 12.52 -2.66
N TYR A 317 34.65 12.23 -3.64
CA TYR A 317 33.29 11.79 -3.38
C TYR A 317 33.26 10.43 -2.66
N GLU A 318 33.93 9.43 -3.21
CA GLU A 318 33.89 8.06 -2.68
C GLU A 318 34.58 7.91 -1.33
N SER A 319 35.66 8.66 -1.10
CA SER A 319 36.48 8.51 0.12
C SER A 319 36.03 9.42 1.27
N PHE A 320 35.31 10.51 0.99
CA PHE A 320 34.96 11.52 2.01
C PHE A 320 33.47 11.86 2.04
N ILE A 321 32.89 12.22 0.90
CA ILE A 321 31.48 12.64 0.83
C ILE A 321 30.56 11.47 1.17
N LEU A 322 30.69 10.35 0.45
CA LEU A 322 29.82 9.19 0.61
C LEU A 322 29.89 8.57 2.03
N PRO A 323 31.07 8.40 2.66
CA PRO A 323 31.15 7.99 4.06
C PRO A 323 30.49 8.97 5.02
N ARG A 324 30.56 10.28 4.74
CA ARG A 324 29.87 11.29 5.55
C ARG A 324 28.37 11.21 5.37
N LEU A 325 27.87 11.03 4.16
CA LEU A 325 26.45 10.82 3.90
C LEU A 325 25.93 9.56 4.60
N ARG A 326 26.72 8.46 4.61
CA ARG A 326 26.37 7.22 5.35
C ARG A 326 26.15 7.47 6.83
N LEU A 327 27.03 8.23 7.48
CA LEU A 327 26.88 8.64 8.88
C LEU A 327 25.57 9.44 9.06
N GLU A 328 25.32 10.35 8.13
CA GLU A 328 24.18 11.27 8.19
C GLU A 328 22.84 10.64 7.82
N THR A 329 22.80 9.49 7.15
CA THR A 329 21.57 8.73 6.89
C THR A 329 21.43 7.49 7.78
N LEU A 330 22.41 7.22 8.66
CA LEU A 330 22.51 5.99 9.45
C LEU A 330 22.58 4.71 8.59
N SER A 331 23.13 4.84 7.37
CA SER A 331 23.20 3.80 6.33
C SER A 331 24.48 2.95 6.40
N PHE A 332 24.95 2.60 7.59
CA PHE A 332 26.25 1.93 7.78
C PHE A 332 26.35 0.56 7.07
N PHE A 333 25.24 -0.19 7.07
CA PHE A 333 25.16 -1.53 6.49
C PHE A 333 24.61 -1.54 5.06
N ASP A 334 24.26 -0.37 4.52
CA ASP A 334 23.70 -0.28 3.18
C ASP A 334 24.80 -0.40 2.11
N GLU A 335 24.43 -0.88 0.94
CA GLU A 335 25.27 -0.81 -0.26
C GLU A 335 25.57 0.66 -0.61
N PRO A 336 26.80 1.01 -1.08
CA PRO A 336 27.18 2.38 -1.44
C PRO A 336 26.14 3.16 -2.24
N LYS A 337 25.61 2.54 -3.30
CA LYS A 337 24.60 3.12 -4.20
C LYS A 337 23.26 3.48 -3.54
N LYS A 338 22.91 2.90 -2.38
CA LYS A 338 21.63 3.18 -1.69
C LYS A 338 21.68 4.43 -0.81
N VAL A 339 22.87 4.86 -0.42
CA VAL A 339 23.06 5.98 0.51
C VAL A 339 22.55 7.30 -0.07
N PRO A 340 22.89 7.68 -1.33
CA PRO A 340 22.34 8.88 -1.95
C PRO A 340 20.82 8.83 -2.07
N ILE A 341 20.26 7.67 -2.42
CA ILE A 341 18.81 7.49 -2.54
C ILE A 341 18.13 7.72 -1.19
N LYS A 342 18.60 7.06 -0.12
CA LYS A 342 18.05 7.25 1.23
C LYS A 342 18.14 8.69 1.72
N LEU A 343 19.21 9.39 1.36
CA LEU A 343 19.34 10.82 1.63
C LEU A 343 18.22 11.60 0.93
N LEU A 344 18.06 11.42 -0.38
CA LEU A 344 17.02 12.11 -1.16
C LEU A 344 15.63 11.78 -0.63
N GLU A 345 15.31 10.52 -0.36
CA GLU A 345 14.03 10.09 0.21
C GLU A 345 13.76 10.75 1.58
N SER A 346 14.77 10.82 2.44
CA SER A 346 14.65 11.45 3.74
C SER A 346 14.38 12.96 3.62
N LEU A 347 15.07 13.64 2.70
CA LEU A 347 14.85 15.06 2.44
C LEU A 347 13.47 15.31 1.83
N ALA A 348 13.11 14.55 0.80
CA ALA A 348 11.82 14.61 0.11
C ALA A 348 10.66 14.44 1.09
N LYS A 349 10.77 13.46 2.02
CA LYS A 349 9.77 13.23 3.06
C LYS A 349 9.61 14.42 4.00
N VAL A 350 10.71 15.01 4.46
CA VAL A 350 10.67 16.19 5.35
C VAL A 350 10.05 17.40 4.65
N LEU A 351 10.25 17.50 3.33
CA LEU A 351 9.72 18.58 2.49
C LEU A 351 8.32 18.31 1.95
N ASN A 352 7.69 17.19 2.32
CA ASN A 352 6.39 16.76 1.82
C ASN A 352 6.33 16.69 0.28
N VAL A 353 7.43 16.29 -0.37
CA VAL A 353 7.42 16.00 -1.81
C VAL A 353 6.48 14.83 -2.06
N ASP A 354 5.61 14.94 -3.07
CA ASP A 354 4.66 13.89 -3.43
C ASP A 354 5.37 12.56 -3.66
N ARG A 355 4.85 11.52 -3.02
CA ARG A 355 5.45 10.19 -3.00
C ARG A 355 4.87 9.28 -4.07
N LEU A 356 3.64 9.51 -4.51
CA LEU A 356 2.88 8.60 -5.37
C LEU A 356 3.15 8.86 -6.86
N LYS A 357 4.44 9.00 -7.19
CA LYS A 357 4.94 9.21 -8.54
C LYS A 357 6.26 8.45 -8.70
N ILE A 358 6.55 8.01 -9.92
CA ILE A 358 7.87 7.48 -10.29
C ILE A 358 8.81 8.64 -10.59
N TYR A 359 9.98 8.64 -9.95
CA TYR A 359 11.03 9.62 -10.15
C TYR A 359 12.28 8.96 -10.75
N THR A 360 12.98 9.64 -11.64
CA THR A 360 14.43 9.46 -11.74
C THR A 360 15.10 10.05 -10.49
N PRO A 361 16.30 9.59 -10.09
CA PRO A 361 17.04 10.23 -8.99
C PRO A 361 17.21 11.74 -9.17
N LEU A 362 17.36 12.22 -10.42
CA LEU A 362 17.42 13.66 -10.73
C LEU A 362 16.08 14.36 -10.52
N GLU A 363 14.96 13.82 -11.00
CA GLU A 363 13.65 14.45 -10.79
C GLU A 363 13.27 14.54 -9.30
N LEU A 364 13.65 13.54 -8.49
CA LEU A 364 13.43 13.60 -7.05
C LEU A 364 14.27 14.71 -6.41
N LEU A 365 15.55 14.82 -6.81
CA LEU A 365 16.43 15.89 -6.41
C LEU A 365 15.88 17.27 -6.82
N GLU A 366 15.37 17.41 -8.04
CA GLU A 366 14.74 18.64 -8.52
C GLU A 366 13.53 19.01 -7.67
N ALA A 367 12.65 18.03 -7.36
CA ALA A 367 11.50 18.27 -6.51
C ALA A 367 11.90 18.75 -5.11
N ILE A 368 12.98 18.18 -4.54
CA ILE A 368 13.56 18.62 -3.25
C ILE A 368 14.04 20.07 -3.34
N VAL A 369 14.82 20.43 -4.36
CA VAL A 369 15.42 21.76 -4.50
C VAL A 369 14.37 22.86 -4.71
N HIS A 370 13.26 22.54 -5.37
CA HIS A 370 12.18 23.50 -5.65
C HIS A 370 11.08 23.51 -4.58
N SER A 371 11.15 22.61 -3.58
CA SER A 371 10.20 22.59 -2.49
C SER A 371 10.40 23.77 -1.52
N THR A 372 9.32 24.19 -0.88
CA THR A 372 9.34 25.19 0.19
C THR A 372 9.51 24.50 1.54
N GLU A 373 10.38 25.02 2.41
CA GLU A 373 10.50 24.54 3.78
C GLU A 373 9.17 24.70 4.53
N PRO A 374 8.58 23.63 5.10
CA PRO A 374 7.40 23.73 5.96
C PRO A 374 7.61 24.69 7.13
N GLU A 375 6.59 25.50 7.47
CA GLU A 375 6.67 26.49 8.56
C GLU A 375 7.02 25.89 9.94
N ASN A 376 6.75 24.59 10.14
CA ASN A 376 6.97 23.86 11.38
C ASN A 376 7.98 22.70 11.22
N LEU A 377 9.10 22.94 10.53
CA LEU A 377 10.10 21.93 10.11
C LEU A 377 10.89 21.25 11.24
N LEU A 378 10.23 20.70 12.27
CA LEU A 378 10.71 19.91 13.41
C LEU A 378 10.84 20.71 14.72
N SER A 379 10.20 20.20 15.78
CA SER A 379 10.25 20.75 17.14
C SER A 379 11.58 20.50 17.88
N LYS A 380 12.52 19.78 17.27
CA LYS A 380 13.81 19.40 17.87
C LYS A 380 14.97 20.04 17.11
N VAL A 381 15.62 21.02 17.75
CA VAL A 381 16.77 21.80 17.23
C VAL A 381 17.86 20.92 16.59
N ALA A 382 18.20 19.79 17.20
CA ALA A 382 19.24 18.89 16.69
C ALA A 382 18.88 18.26 15.32
N ILE A 383 17.60 17.93 15.10
CA ILE A 383 17.15 17.35 13.83
C ILE A 383 17.14 18.43 12.76
N GLN A 384 16.73 19.65 13.13
CA GLN A 384 16.73 20.81 12.24
C GLN A 384 18.14 21.15 11.72
N ILE A 385 19.15 21.17 12.60
CA ILE A 385 20.54 21.46 12.20
C ILE A 385 21.08 20.39 11.25
N ARG A 386 20.86 19.10 11.55
CA ARG A 386 21.31 17.99 10.71
C ARG A 386 20.68 18.03 9.33
N TYR A 387 19.36 18.18 9.30
CA TYR A 387 18.57 18.26 8.08
C TYR A 387 19.02 19.44 7.20
N ARG A 388 19.17 20.63 7.79
CA ARG A 388 19.53 21.84 7.04
C ARG A 388 20.89 21.72 6.35
N LYS A 389 21.90 21.16 7.03
CA LYS A 389 23.22 20.93 6.43
C LYS A 389 23.16 20.03 5.19
N LEU A 390 22.38 18.95 5.27
CA LEU A 390 22.19 18.02 4.17
C LEU A 390 21.44 18.67 3.01
N LEU A 391 20.39 19.43 3.31
CA LEU A 391 19.63 20.17 2.30
C LEU A 391 20.52 21.21 1.61
N ASP A 392 21.27 22.00 2.37
CA ASP A 392 22.20 23.00 1.84
C ASP A 392 23.25 22.37 0.91
N PHE A 393 23.82 21.24 1.32
CA PHE A 393 24.76 20.47 0.49
C PHE A 393 24.13 20.05 -0.83
N VAL A 394 22.94 19.44 -0.77
CA VAL A 394 22.23 18.93 -1.95
C VAL A 394 21.84 20.07 -2.91
N ILE A 395 21.30 21.17 -2.38
CA ILE A 395 20.97 22.38 -3.16
C ILE A 395 22.23 22.98 -3.80
N PHE A 396 23.33 23.06 -3.06
CA PHE A 396 24.58 23.62 -3.55
C PHE A 396 25.15 22.79 -4.71
N VAL A 397 25.21 21.47 -4.55
CA VAL A 397 25.69 20.56 -5.61
C VAL A 397 24.83 20.70 -6.86
N TYR A 398 23.50 20.66 -6.71
CA TYR A 398 22.56 20.79 -7.82
C TYR A 398 22.71 22.13 -8.57
N LYS A 399 22.65 23.26 -7.87
CA LYS A 399 22.66 24.60 -8.49
C LYS A 399 23.95 24.91 -9.25
N ASN A 400 25.09 24.44 -8.75
CA ASN A 400 26.38 24.71 -9.39
C ASN A 400 26.72 23.71 -10.50
N ALA A 401 26.22 22.47 -10.42
CA ALA A 401 26.37 21.49 -11.48
C ALA A 401 25.48 21.79 -12.71
N ILE A 402 24.23 22.23 -12.51
CA ILE A 402 23.30 22.52 -13.63
C ILE A 402 23.71 23.75 -14.44
N ARG A 403 24.38 24.74 -13.85
CA ARG A 403 24.95 25.88 -14.60
C ARG A 403 25.96 25.46 -15.68
N LYS A 404 26.42 24.21 -15.63
CA LYS A 404 27.45 23.62 -16.49
C LYS A 404 26.88 22.51 -17.38
N MET A 405 25.56 22.30 -17.35
CA MET A 405 24.79 21.47 -18.29
C MET A 405 24.26 22.35 -19.41
#